data_AF-A7MG01-F1
#
_entry.id   AF-A7MG01-F1
#
_cell.length_a   1.000
_cell.length_b   1.000
_cell.length_c   1.000
_cell.angle_alpha   90.00
_cell.angle_beta   90.00
_cell.angle_gamma   90.00
#
_symmetry.space_group_name_H-M   'P 1'
#
loop_
_entity.id
_entity.type
_entity.pdbx_description
1 polymer ?
#
loop_
_entity_poly.entity_id
_entity_poly.type
_entity_poly.pdbx_seq_one_letter_code
_entity_poly.pdbx_strand_id
1 'polypeptide(L)'
;MSTITAKILSKLNNSEFNVGMLSSNNEDRAALVKVKPEDVDTLIDNLQQLKTYVADLQESKQANARKLLESLVKESTDFSSVDELLSVLGGNVATAAATGSTTAKPNGNKSFDVTLFDKDKDEHRTYTITNKVIKKSLREDPVYQEIIAKDKTMENVEVFLRAYSPQYAEAYPINAKWKKHTFHMNQKGRLNAQSSEYFNEWLKEYPNGDEADFKEQVTKAYKTV
;
A
#
# COMPACT_ATOMS: atom_id res chain seq x y z
N MET A 1 3.97 -24.56 -16.57
CA MET A 1 4.17 -24.34 -15.12
C MET A 1 5.64 -24.52 -14.85
N SER A 2 6.30 -23.52 -14.26
CA SER A 2 7.75 -23.59 -13.99
C SER A 2 8.06 -24.80 -13.10
N THR A 3 9.07 -25.56 -13.47
CA THR A 3 9.55 -26.73 -12.73
C THR A 3 10.55 -26.37 -11.63
N ILE A 4 10.94 -25.08 -11.55
CA ILE A 4 11.82 -24.54 -10.52
C ILE A 4 11.04 -24.39 -9.22
N THR A 5 11.51 -25.05 -8.16
CA THR A 5 10.86 -25.04 -6.85
C THR A 5 11.39 -23.94 -5.95
N ALA A 6 10.59 -23.52 -4.95
CA ALA A 6 11.01 -22.54 -3.94
C ALA A 6 12.26 -22.97 -3.16
N LYS A 7 12.50 -24.28 -3.01
CA LYS A 7 13.69 -24.84 -2.36
C LYS A 7 14.96 -24.65 -3.20
N ILE A 8 14.85 -24.66 -4.52
CA ILE A 8 15.98 -24.35 -5.43
C ILE A 8 16.30 -22.86 -5.36
N LEU A 9 15.26 -22.00 -5.40
CA LEU A 9 15.41 -20.55 -5.29
C LEU A 9 16.04 -20.10 -3.96
N SER A 10 15.64 -20.73 -2.83
CA SER A 10 16.19 -20.37 -1.52
C SER A 10 17.68 -20.68 -1.39
N LYS A 11 18.16 -21.74 -2.06
CA LYS A 11 19.59 -22.08 -2.12
C LYS A 11 20.37 -21.14 -3.04
N LEU A 12 19.77 -20.72 -4.16
CA LEU A 12 20.38 -19.74 -5.08
C LEU A 12 20.56 -18.35 -4.45
N ASN A 13 19.72 -18.00 -3.49
CA ASN A 13 19.80 -16.72 -2.77
C ASN A 13 20.85 -16.69 -1.63
N ASN A 14 21.70 -17.71 -1.54
CA ASN A 14 22.79 -17.75 -0.56
C ASN A 14 24.01 -16.97 -1.09
N SER A 15 24.60 -16.10 -0.27
CA SER A 15 25.80 -15.32 -0.63
C SER A 15 27.03 -16.18 -0.95
N GLU A 16 27.08 -17.41 -0.44
CA GLU A 16 28.14 -18.41 -0.70
C GLU A 16 27.66 -19.54 -1.62
N PHE A 17 26.69 -19.25 -2.48
CA PHE A 17 26.12 -20.23 -3.40
C PHE A 17 27.21 -20.94 -4.23
N ASN A 18 27.14 -22.27 -4.25
CA ASN A 18 27.87 -23.11 -5.19
C ASN A 18 26.94 -24.21 -5.72
N VAL A 19 27.20 -24.69 -6.93
CA VAL A 19 26.33 -25.66 -7.63
C VAL A 19 26.14 -26.95 -6.83
N GLY A 20 27.15 -27.36 -6.04
CA GLY A 20 27.08 -28.53 -5.17
C GLY A 20 26.02 -28.45 -4.07
N MET A 21 25.59 -27.24 -3.69
CA MET A 21 24.48 -27.03 -2.74
C MET A 21 23.13 -27.47 -3.32
N LEU A 22 22.98 -27.46 -4.64
CA LEU A 22 21.74 -27.87 -5.28
C LEU A 22 21.60 -29.40 -5.34
N SER A 23 22.70 -30.15 -5.25
CA SER A 23 22.72 -31.62 -5.33
C SER A 23 23.06 -32.33 -4.01
N SER A 24 22.94 -31.64 -2.87
CA SER A 24 23.46 -32.12 -1.58
C SER A 24 22.75 -33.35 -1.01
N ASN A 25 21.55 -33.69 -1.48
CA ASN A 25 20.82 -34.90 -1.09
C ASN A 25 20.01 -35.46 -2.27
N ASN A 26 19.49 -36.68 -2.12
CA ASN A 26 18.85 -37.41 -3.21
C ASN A 26 17.54 -36.76 -3.70
N GLU A 27 16.79 -36.14 -2.79
CA GLU A 27 15.55 -35.42 -3.11
C GLU A 27 15.82 -34.15 -3.94
N ASP A 28 16.85 -33.39 -3.58
CA ASP A 28 17.23 -32.17 -4.28
C ASP A 28 17.78 -32.49 -5.69
N ARG A 29 18.51 -33.61 -5.83
CA ARG A 29 18.92 -34.13 -7.15
C ARG A 29 17.73 -34.54 -8.00
N ALA A 30 16.74 -35.23 -7.42
CA ALA A 30 15.53 -35.62 -8.13
C ALA A 30 14.67 -34.40 -8.54
N ALA A 31 14.71 -33.31 -7.77
CA ALA A 31 14.07 -32.04 -8.12
C ALA A 31 14.81 -31.33 -9.26
N LEU A 32 16.14 -31.28 -9.22
CA LEU A 32 16.97 -30.67 -10.27
C LEU A 32 16.82 -31.34 -11.63
N VAL A 33 16.74 -32.67 -11.69
CA VAL A 33 16.58 -33.41 -12.95
C VAL A 33 15.27 -33.07 -13.67
N LYS A 34 14.26 -32.60 -12.92
CA LYS A 34 12.97 -32.16 -13.48
C LYS A 34 13.02 -30.72 -13.99
N VAL A 35 14.05 -29.96 -13.65
CA VAL A 35 14.22 -28.57 -14.09
C VAL A 35 14.65 -28.55 -15.54
N LYS A 36 13.85 -27.84 -16.35
CA LYS A 36 14.16 -27.61 -17.75
C LYS A 36 15.08 -26.40 -17.92
N PRO A 37 16.08 -26.45 -18.81
CA PRO A 37 16.92 -25.28 -19.11
C PRO A 37 16.11 -24.05 -19.50
N GLU A 38 15.01 -24.22 -20.24
CA GLU A 38 14.17 -23.11 -20.70
C GLU A 38 13.44 -22.40 -19.54
N ASP A 39 13.14 -23.12 -18.45
CA ASP A 39 12.59 -22.52 -17.22
C ASP A 39 13.66 -21.68 -16.49
N VAL A 40 14.94 -22.05 -16.62
CA VAL A 40 16.08 -21.28 -16.06
C VAL A 40 16.28 -20.00 -16.86
N ASP A 41 16.23 -20.06 -18.18
CA ASP A 41 16.31 -18.87 -19.05
C ASP A 41 15.17 -17.89 -18.74
N THR A 42 13.94 -18.40 -18.62
CA THR A 42 12.78 -17.58 -18.22
C THR A 42 12.98 -16.93 -16.84
N LEU A 43 13.59 -17.65 -15.89
CA LEU A 43 13.91 -17.10 -14.57
C LEU A 43 14.99 -16.02 -14.65
N ILE A 44 16.02 -16.20 -15.47
CA ILE A 44 17.07 -15.21 -15.70
C ILE A 44 16.46 -13.92 -16.28
N ASP A 45 15.61 -14.02 -17.29
CA ASP A 45 14.95 -12.86 -17.90
C ASP A 45 14.09 -12.10 -16.88
N ASN A 46 13.33 -12.83 -16.06
CA ASN A 46 12.54 -12.23 -14.99
C ASN A 46 13.42 -11.54 -13.93
N LEU A 47 14.56 -12.14 -13.56
CA LEU A 47 15.52 -11.55 -12.61
C LEU A 47 16.23 -10.33 -13.19
N GLN A 48 16.52 -10.31 -14.49
CA GLN A 48 17.06 -9.13 -15.17
C GLN A 48 16.06 -7.99 -15.20
N GLN A 49 14.79 -8.27 -15.50
CA GLN A 49 13.71 -7.28 -15.42
C GLN A 49 13.56 -6.75 -13.99
N LEU A 50 13.62 -7.62 -12.98
CA LEU A 50 13.61 -7.23 -11.57
C LEU A 50 14.81 -6.35 -11.22
N LYS A 51 16.01 -6.69 -11.69
CA LYS A 51 17.23 -5.90 -11.46
C LYS A 51 17.10 -4.49 -12.04
N THR A 52 16.66 -4.36 -13.29
CA THR A 52 16.41 -3.06 -13.94
C THR A 52 15.38 -2.26 -13.15
N TYR A 53 14.27 -2.90 -12.78
CA TYR A 53 13.24 -2.27 -11.97
C TYR A 53 13.75 -1.79 -10.60
N VAL A 54 14.62 -2.56 -9.93
CA VAL A 54 15.25 -2.16 -8.66
C VAL A 54 16.18 -0.96 -8.86
N ALA A 55 16.96 -0.92 -9.94
CA ALA A 55 17.83 0.22 -10.26
C ALA A 55 17.01 1.49 -10.51
N ASP A 56 15.93 1.40 -11.29
CA ASP A 56 15.02 2.52 -11.57
C ASP A 56 14.33 3.03 -10.30
N LEU A 57 13.97 2.12 -9.38
CA LEU A 57 13.43 2.50 -8.07
C LEU A 57 14.45 3.26 -7.23
N GLN A 58 15.72 2.87 -7.26
CA GLN A 58 16.79 3.56 -6.51
C GLN A 58 17.02 4.97 -7.06
N GLU A 59 17.09 5.13 -8.38
CA GLU A 59 17.25 6.43 -9.03
C GLU A 59 16.02 7.34 -8.80
N SER A 60 14.80 6.80 -8.95
CA SER A 60 13.58 7.56 -8.70
C SER A 60 13.44 7.99 -7.24
N LYS A 61 13.88 7.17 -6.27
CA LYS A 61 13.90 7.55 -4.85
C LYS A 61 14.83 8.73 -4.60
N GLN A 62 16.04 8.71 -5.18
CA GLN A 62 16.99 9.81 -5.05
C GLN A 62 16.44 11.12 -5.66
N ALA A 63 15.82 11.03 -6.84
CA ALA A 63 15.21 12.19 -7.49
C ALA A 63 14.02 12.76 -6.68
N ASN A 64 13.16 11.91 -6.12
CA ASN A 64 12.01 12.36 -5.32
C ASN A 64 12.44 12.93 -3.97
N ALA A 65 13.43 12.32 -3.31
CA ALA A 65 14.02 12.86 -2.09
C ALA A 65 14.60 14.26 -2.33
N ARG A 66 15.33 14.45 -3.44
CA ARG A 66 15.84 15.77 -3.83
C ARG A 66 14.72 16.79 -4.06
N LYS A 67 13.63 16.42 -4.73
CA LYS A 67 12.48 17.32 -4.93
C LYS A 67 11.76 17.73 -3.65
N LEU A 68 11.63 16.80 -2.69
CA LEU A 68 11.04 17.11 -1.38
C LEU A 68 11.94 18.06 -0.61
N LEU A 69 13.25 17.84 -0.63
CA LEU A 69 14.22 18.75 -0.03
C LEU A 69 14.20 20.12 -0.72
N GLU A 70 14.10 20.18 -2.06
CA GLU A 70 13.96 21.45 -2.80
C GLU A 70 12.68 22.20 -2.43
N SER A 71 11.61 21.49 -2.15
CA SER A 71 10.34 22.09 -1.72
C SER A 71 10.45 22.64 -0.31
N LEU A 72 11.11 21.89 0.59
CA LEU A 72 11.39 22.32 1.96
C LEU A 72 12.30 23.55 2.02
N VAL A 73 13.32 23.61 1.17
CA VAL A 73 14.23 24.76 1.01
C VAL A 73 13.51 25.98 0.44
N LYS A 74 12.49 25.79 -0.41
CA LYS A 74 11.67 26.91 -0.91
C LYS A 74 10.70 27.46 0.13
N GLU A 75 10.21 26.62 1.04
CA GLU A 75 9.30 27.01 2.13
C GLU A 75 10.05 27.58 3.35
N SER A 76 11.33 27.25 3.52
CA SER A 76 12.18 27.81 4.56
C SER A 76 13.01 28.97 4.02
N THR A 77 12.93 30.14 4.64
CA THR A 77 13.82 31.29 4.32
C THR A 77 15.24 31.12 4.86
N ASP A 78 15.50 30.05 5.60
CA ASP A 78 16.73 29.82 6.34
C ASP A 78 17.81 29.08 5.53
N PHE A 79 17.48 28.52 4.36
CA PHE A 79 18.42 27.78 3.51
C PHE A 79 18.32 28.21 2.05
N SER A 80 19.47 28.38 1.39
CA SER A 80 19.55 28.84 -0.02
C SER A 80 19.59 27.68 -1.02
N SER A 81 19.89 26.45 -0.58
CA SER A 81 19.94 25.26 -1.44
C SER A 81 19.77 23.94 -0.66
N VAL A 82 19.43 22.87 -1.38
CA VAL A 82 19.35 21.51 -0.81
C VAL A 82 20.69 21.02 -0.30
N ASP A 83 21.78 21.38 -0.98
CA ASP A 83 23.14 20.99 -0.57
C ASP A 83 23.56 21.69 0.74
N GLU A 84 23.13 22.94 0.94
CA GLU A 84 23.33 23.67 2.20
C GLU A 84 22.52 23.04 3.35
N LEU A 85 21.26 22.70 3.11
CA LEU A 85 20.41 21.98 4.08
C LEU A 85 21.01 20.63 4.47
N LEU A 86 21.51 19.85 3.48
CA LEU A 86 22.14 18.56 3.72
C LEU A 86 23.49 18.70 4.43
N SER A 87 24.24 19.76 4.18
CA SER A 87 25.50 20.07 4.88
C SER A 87 25.26 20.45 6.34
N VAL A 88 24.18 21.17 6.65
CA VAL A 88 23.81 21.55 8.02
C VAL A 88 23.25 20.35 8.80
N LEU A 89 22.41 19.52 8.17
CA LEU A 89 21.90 18.27 8.77
C LEU A 89 22.99 17.20 8.92
N GLY A 90 23.96 17.17 8.00
CA GLY A 90 25.14 16.30 8.05
C GLY A 90 26.19 16.75 9.06
N GLY A 91 26.03 17.95 9.65
CA GLY A 91 27.02 18.57 10.53
C GLY A 91 27.12 17.97 11.93
N ASN A 92 26.20 17.12 12.41
CA ASN A 92 26.28 16.66 13.80
C ASN A 92 25.58 15.34 14.15
N VAL A 93 25.69 14.28 13.35
CA VAL A 93 25.35 12.93 13.84
C VAL A 93 26.32 11.87 13.34
N ALA A 94 27.14 11.38 14.27
CA ALA A 94 27.79 10.08 14.18
C ALA A 94 26.76 8.98 13.91
N THR A 95 27.17 8.00 13.11
CA THR A 95 26.54 6.69 12.91
C THR A 95 25.53 6.27 13.99
N ALA A 96 24.24 6.35 13.67
CA ALA A 96 23.19 5.56 14.31
C ALA A 96 22.13 5.23 13.26
N ALA A 97 21.86 3.95 13.09
CA ALA A 97 20.90 3.41 12.15
C ALA A 97 19.50 4.00 12.40
N ALA A 98 19.06 4.90 11.52
CA ALA A 98 17.68 5.32 11.45
C ALA A 98 16.90 4.31 10.60
N THR A 99 15.98 3.62 11.26
CA THR A 99 14.94 2.75 10.71
C THR A 99 14.23 3.44 9.54
N GLY A 100 14.45 2.90 8.34
CA GLY A 100 14.03 3.50 7.08
C GLY A 100 12.51 3.57 6.93
N SER A 101 11.96 4.78 6.89
CA SER A 101 10.70 5.05 6.21
C SER A 101 10.96 5.00 4.70
N THR A 102 10.24 4.11 4.01
CA THR A 102 10.43 3.83 2.58
C THR A 102 9.20 4.22 1.79
N THR A 103 9.35 5.13 0.82
CA THR A 103 8.38 5.30 -0.27
C THR A 103 8.96 4.74 -1.56
N ALA A 104 8.51 3.54 -1.92
CA ALA A 104 8.68 2.88 -3.21
C ALA A 104 7.64 3.38 -4.23
N LYS A 105 7.94 3.31 -5.53
CA LYS A 105 6.98 3.59 -6.62
C LYS A 105 6.29 2.30 -7.10
N PRO A 106 5.14 2.44 -7.77
CA PRO A 106 3.85 2.06 -7.24
C PRO A 106 3.60 0.58 -7.55
N ASN A 107 3.58 -0.22 -6.49
CA ASN A 107 2.74 -1.40 -6.53
C ASN A 107 1.31 -0.89 -6.84
N GLY A 108 0.54 -1.55 -7.71
CA GLY A 108 -0.87 -1.19 -7.92
C GLY A 108 -1.70 -1.21 -6.62
N ASN A 109 -1.11 -1.75 -5.56
CA ASN A 109 -1.56 -1.69 -4.17
C ASN A 109 -1.34 -0.28 -3.59
N LYS A 110 -2.45 0.44 -3.39
CA LYS A 110 -2.43 1.67 -2.60
C LYS A 110 -2.18 1.36 -1.13
N SER A 111 -1.33 2.17 -0.51
CA SER A 111 -1.06 2.15 0.93
C SER A 111 -1.53 3.45 1.55
N PHE A 112 -2.03 3.37 2.77
CA PHE A 112 -2.53 4.49 3.55
C PHE A 112 -2.02 4.38 4.97
N ASP A 113 -1.51 5.48 5.49
CA ASP A 113 -1.09 5.56 6.89
C ASP A 113 -2.27 5.96 7.77
N VAL A 114 -2.37 5.31 8.93
CA VAL A 114 -3.39 5.53 9.94
C VAL A 114 -2.69 5.89 11.24
N THR A 115 -3.15 6.96 11.90
CA THR A 115 -2.63 7.39 13.20
C THR A 115 -3.70 7.21 14.26
N LEU A 116 -3.39 6.45 15.31
CA LEU A 116 -4.23 6.23 16.48
C LEU A 116 -3.62 6.95 17.67
N PHE A 117 -4.46 7.60 18.47
CA PHE A 117 -4.05 8.26 19.69
C PHE A 117 -4.40 7.40 20.90
N ASP A 118 -3.38 6.93 21.61
CA ASP A 118 -3.49 6.22 22.87
C ASP A 118 -3.57 7.24 24.01
N LYS A 119 -4.77 7.42 24.57
CA LYS A 119 -5.01 8.40 25.63
C LYS A 119 -4.35 8.02 26.96
N ASP A 120 -4.19 6.72 27.23
CA ASP A 120 -3.66 6.24 28.50
C ASP A 120 -2.15 6.42 28.57
N LYS A 121 -1.48 6.39 27.41
CA LYS A 121 -0.03 6.55 27.28
C LYS A 121 0.41 7.87 26.66
N ASP A 122 -0.54 8.73 26.28
CA ASP A 122 -0.32 9.99 25.58
C ASP A 122 0.59 9.84 24.34
N GLU A 123 0.33 8.81 23.53
CA GLU A 123 1.19 8.45 22.39
C GLU A 123 0.42 8.32 21.08
N HIS A 124 1.09 8.65 19.97
CA HIS A 124 0.56 8.49 18.62
C HIS A 124 1.17 7.25 17.96
N ARG A 125 0.33 6.28 17.64
CA ARG A 125 0.72 5.03 16.97
C ARG A 125 0.37 5.11 15.49
N THR A 126 1.36 4.93 14.62
CA THR A 126 1.14 4.98 13.17
C THR A 126 1.27 3.61 12.55
N TYR A 127 0.29 3.24 11.71
CA TYR A 127 0.24 1.97 11.00
C TYR A 127 0.02 2.18 9.51
N THR A 128 0.79 1.48 8.68
CA THR A 128 0.57 1.45 7.24
C THR A 128 -0.32 0.28 6.84
N ILE A 129 -1.49 0.60 6.28
CA ILE A 129 -2.43 -0.34 5.67
C ILE A 129 -2.19 -0.37 4.17
N THR A 130 -1.87 -1.55 3.63
CA THR A 130 -1.64 -1.77 2.20
C THR A 130 -2.74 -2.64 1.64
N ASN A 131 -3.30 -2.27 0.48
CA ASN A 131 -4.34 -3.02 -0.22
C ASN A 131 -5.57 -3.33 0.66
N LYS A 132 -5.97 -2.40 1.54
CA LYS A 132 -7.11 -2.56 2.45
C LYS A 132 -7.01 -3.80 3.36
N VAL A 133 -5.80 -4.24 3.69
CA VAL A 133 -5.58 -5.34 4.64
C VAL A 133 -5.10 -4.80 5.97
N ILE A 134 -5.90 -4.99 7.02
CA ILE A 134 -5.51 -4.71 8.40
C ILE A 134 -4.53 -5.78 8.85
N LYS A 135 -3.29 -5.38 9.14
CA LYS A 135 -2.23 -6.27 9.63
C LYS A 135 -2.53 -6.72 11.06
N LYS A 136 -1.98 -7.88 11.43
CA LYS A 136 -2.11 -8.45 12.78
C LYS A 136 -1.72 -7.46 13.88
N SER A 137 -0.64 -6.70 13.68
CA SER A 137 -0.16 -5.71 14.65
C SER A 137 -1.17 -4.59 14.96
N LEU A 138 -1.96 -4.16 13.97
CA LEU A 138 -3.04 -3.21 14.18
C LEU A 138 -4.27 -3.92 14.75
N ARG A 139 -4.59 -5.13 14.26
CA ARG A 139 -5.74 -5.89 14.74
C ARG A 139 -5.63 -6.21 16.24
N GLU A 140 -4.45 -6.49 16.75
CA GLU A 140 -4.23 -6.79 18.18
C GLU A 140 -3.95 -5.54 19.02
N ASP A 141 -3.95 -4.34 18.42
CA ASP A 141 -3.70 -3.12 19.15
C ASP A 141 -4.88 -2.78 20.10
N PRO A 142 -4.62 -2.50 21.39
CA PRO A 142 -5.68 -2.19 22.36
C PRO A 142 -6.55 -0.99 21.99
N VAL A 143 -5.95 0.08 21.43
CA VAL A 143 -6.69 1.29 21.03
C VAL A 143 -7.61 0.98 19.86
N TYR A 144 -7.12 0.19 18.90
CA TYR A 144 -7.95 -0.28 17.79
C TYR A 144 -9.12 -1.16 18.26
N GLN A 145 -8.88 -2.07 19.22
CA GLN A 145 -9.92 -2.91 19.82
C GLN A 145 -10.98 -2.08 20.54
N GLU A 146 -10.60 -1.02 21.26
CA GLU A 146 -11.57 -0.11 21.87
C GLU A 146 -12.41 0.66 20.86
N ILE A 147 -11.81 1.09 19.75
CA ILE A 147 -12.53 1.79 18.68
C ILE A 147 -13.62 0.87 18.10
N ILE A 148 -13.29 -0.39 17.80
CA ILE A 148 -14.25 -1.37 17.31
C ILE A 148 -15.33 -1.70 18.36
N ALA A 149 -14.95 -1.78 19.64
CA ALA A 149 -15.90 -2.06 20.71
C ALA A 149 -16.96 -0.95 20.84
N LYS A 150 -16.57 0.32 20.58
CA LYS A 150 -17.47 1.48 20.58
C LYS A 150 -18.32 1.55 19.31
N ASP A 151 -17.74 1.24 18.15
CA ASP A 151 -18.42 1.23 16.85
C ASP A 151 -17.96 0.04 16.01
N LYS A 152 -18.82 -0.98 15.92
CA LYS A 152 -18.54 -2.21 15.15
C LYS A 152 -18.34 -1.96 13.65
N THR A 153 -18.82 -0.85 13.10
CA THR A 153 -18.61 -0.53 11.68
C THR A 153 -17.14 -0.27 11.37
N MET A 154 -16.32 0.06 12.39
CA MET A 154 -14.88 0.26 12.28
C MET A 154 -14.10 -1.04 12.02
N GLU A 155 -14.73 -2.22 12.11
CA GLU A 155 -14.14 -3.46 11.59
C GLU A 155 -13.98 -3.44 10.06
N ASN A 156 -14.82 -2.67 9.37
CA ASN A 156 -14.69 -2.45 7.95
C ASN A 156 -13.51 -1.51 7.69
N VAL A 157 -12.49 -2.05 7.02
CA VAL A 157 -11.26 -1.34 6.70
C VAL A 157 -11.47 -0.02 5.94
N GLU A 158 -12.49 0.10 5.09
CA GLU A 158 -12.75 1.33 4.35
C GLU A 158 -13.37 2.42 5.23
N VAL A 159 -14.25 2.03 6.15
CA VAL A 159 -14.82 2.93 7.16
C VAL A 159 -13.73 3.42 8.10
N PHE A 160 -12.90 2.50 8.57
CA PHE A 160 -11.76 2.81 9.43
C PHE A 160 -10.73 3.71 8.75
N LEU A 161 -10.30 3.37 7.53
CA LEU A 161 -9.37 4.21 6.76
C LEU A 161 -9.92 5.61 6.53
N ARG A 162 -11.23 5.74 6.26
CA ARG A 162 -11.85 7.05 6.07
C ARG A 162 -11.83 7.90 7.34
N ALA A 163 -11.98 7.29 8.51
CA ALA A 163 -12.01 8.01 9.78
C ALA A 163 -10.60 8.37 10.29
N TYR A 164 -9.61 7.50 10.08
CA TYR A 164 -8.29 7.62 10.70
C TYR A 164 -7.12 7.79 9.73
N SER A 165 -7.36 7.88 8.41
CA SER A 165 -6.36 8.23 7.39
C SER A 165 -6.79 9.45 6.58
N PRO A 166 -6.20 10.63 6.83
CA PRO A 166 -6.46 11.84 6.04
C PRO A 166 -6.21 11.62 4.54
N GLN A 167 -5.13 10.90 4.21
CA GLN A 167 -4.76 10.57 2.83
C GLN A 167 -5.84 9.73 2.11
N TYR A 168 -6.46 8.78 2.82
CA TYR A 168 -7.54 7.98 2.23
C TYR A 168 -8.81 8.81 2.03
N ALA A 169 -9.14 9.66 2.99
CA ALA A 169 -10.30 10.54 2.92
C ALA A 169 -10.20 11.53 1.74
N GLU A 170 -9.01 12.09 1.50
CA GLU A 170 -8.72 12.97 0.37
C GLU A 170 -8.74 12.23 -0.97
N ALA A 171 -8.15 11.03 -1.04
CA ALA A 171 -8.10 10.24 -2.26
C ALA A 171 -9.48 9.68 -2.68
N TYR A 172 -10.38 9.49 -1.72
CA TYR A 172 -11.70 8.90 -1.91
C TYR A 172 -12.79 9.74 -1.22
N PRO A 173 -13.03 10.98 -1.66
CA PRO A 173 -13.95 11.89 -0.97
C PRO A 173 -15.38 11.35 -1.02
N ILE A 174 -16.16 11.63 0.02
CA ILE A 174 -17.60 11.38 0.00
C ILE A 174 -18.20 12.27 -1.09
N ASN A 175 -18.91 11.68 -2.04
CA ASN A 175 -19.43 12.38 -3.21
C ASN A 175 -20.84 11.89 -3.62
N ALA A 176 -21.44 11.00 -2.84
CA ALA A 176 -22.73 10.42 -3.12
C ALA A 176 -23.55 10.24 -1.83
N LYS A 177 -24.87 10.26 -2.00
CA LYS A 177 -25.84 10.09 -0.92
C LYS A 177 -26.98 9.19 -1.38
N TRP A 178 -27.30 8.18 -0.56
CA TRP A 178 -28.49 7.35 -0.71
C TRP A 178 -29.25 7.35 0.60
N LYS A 179 -30.48 7.88 0.59
CA LYS A 179 -31.31 8.08 1.80
C LYS A 179 -30.54 8.85 2.89
N LYS A 180 -30.27 8.21 4.03
CA LYS A 180 -29.51 8.78 5.16
C LYS A 180 -28.00 8.47 5.11
N HIS A 181 -27.55 7.68 4.13
CA HIS A 181 -26.17 7.23 4.03
C HIS A 181 -25.40 8.08 3.02
N THR A 182 -24.19 8.49 3.40
CA THR A 182 -23.24 9.19 2.54
C THR A 182 -22.03 8.29 2.32
N PHE A 183 -21.54 8.23 1.08
CA PHE A 183 -20.47 7.32 0.72
C PHE A 183 -19.65 7.85 -0.45
N HIS A 184 -18.52 7.19 -0.71
CA HIS A 184 -17.74 7.44 -1.91
C HIS A 184 -18.28 6.56 -3.05
N MET A 185 -18.73 7.20 -4.11
CA MET A 185 -19.10 6.59 -5.38
C MET A 185 -17.95 6.72 -6.38
N ASN A 186 -17.58 5.59 -6.97
CA ASN A 186 -16.66 5.60 -8.10
C ASN A 186 -17.40 6.04 -9.37
N GLN A 187 -17.07 7.23 -9.87
CA GLN A 187 -17.67 7.81 -11.07
C GLN A 187 -17.23 7.09 -12.35
N LYS A 188 -16.05 6.43 -12.34
CA LYS A 188 -15.48 5.74 -13.50
C LYS A 188 -15.13 4.30 -13.15
N GLY A 189 -15.85 3.35 -13.74
CA GLY A 189 -15.67 1.91 -13.49
C GLY A 189 -16.71 1.35 -12.53
N ARG A 190 -16.42 0.16 -11.98
CA ARG A 190 -17.36 -0.62 -11.16
C ARG A 190 -17.65 0.01 -9.80
N LEU A 191 -18.84 -0.27 -9.28
CA LEU A 191 -19.24 0.03 -7.90
C LEU A 191 -18.29 -0.65 -6.89
N ASN A 192 -17.95 0.07 -5.81
CA ASN A 192 -17.32 -0.56 -4.65
C ASN A 192 -18.36 -1.38 -3.86
N ALA A 193 -17.90 -2.11 -2.82
CA ALA A 193 -18.77 -2.99 -2.05
C ALA A 193 -19.98 -2.23 -1.46
N GLN A 194 -19.74 -1.10 -0.79
CA GLN A 194 -20.79 -0.27 -0.19
C GLN A 194 -21.76 0.29 -1.25
N SER A 195 -21.25 0.76 -2.38
CA SER A 195 -22.06 1.29 -3.48
C SER A 195 -22.91 0.20 -4.14
N SER A 196 -22.38 -1.03 -4.23
CA SER A 196 -23.11 -2.19 -4.77
C SER A 196 -24.28 -2.59 -3.87
N GLU A 197 -24.11 -2.54 -2.55
CA GLU A 197 -25.21 -2.79 -1.60
C GLU A 197 -26.35 -1.79 -1.79
N TYR A 198 -26.03 -0.49 -1.87
CA TYR A 198 -27.04 0.54 -2.10
C TYR A 198 -27.66 0.48 -3.50
N PHE A 199 -26.92 0.04 -4.51
CA PHE A 199 -27.47 -0.20 -5.84
C PHE A 199 -28.51 -1.32 -5.82
N ASN A 200 -28.23 -2.42 -5.12
CA ASN A 200 -29.19 -3.52 -4.96
C ASN A 200 -30.45 -3.10 -4.20
N GLU A 201 -30.34 -2.19 -3.22
CA GLU A 201 -31.50 -1.58 -2.59
C GLU A 201 -32.27 -0.68 -3.54
N TRP A 202 -31.55 0.15 -4.30
CA TRP A 202 -32.12 1.07 -5.28
C TRP A 202 -32.91 0.34 -6.36
N LEU A 203 -32.41 -0.79 -6.88
CA LEU A 203 -33.12 -1.62 -7.85
C LEU A 203 -34.48 -2.14 -7.37
N LYS A 204 -34.73 -2.22 -6.05
CA LYS A 204 -36.05 -2.59 -5.52
C LYS A 204 -37.09 -1.48 -5.75
N GLU A 205 -36.64 -0.22 -5.76
CA GLU A 205 -37.47 0.96 -6.01
C GLU A 205 -37.50 1.33 -7.51
N TYR A 206 -36.44 0.96 -8.26
CA TYR A 206 -36.28 1.24 -9.69
C TYR A 206 -35.91 -0.03 -10.47
N PRO A 207 -36.86 -0.97 -10.70
CA PRO A 207 -36.56 -2.30 -11.22
C PRO A 207 -35.96 -2.35 -12.64
N ASN A 208 -36.18 -1.30 -13.43
CA ASN A 208 -35.70 -1.19 -14.80
C ASN A 208 -34.49 -0.26 -14.94
N GLY A 209 -33.99 0.29 -13.83
CA GLY A 209 -32.88 1.21 -13.83
C GLY A 209 -31.54 0.50 -13.95
N ASP A 210 -30.52 1.23 -14.38
CA ASP A 210 -29.16 0.71 -14.51
C ASP A 210 -28.13 1.37 -13.56
N GLU A 211 -26.88 0.92 -13.63
CA GLU A 211 -25.80 1.45 -12.78
C GLU A 211 -25.52 2.95 -13.07
N ALA A 212 -25.75 3.42 -14.30
CA ALA A 212 -25.55 4.82 -14.67
C ALA A 212 -26.64 5.70 -14.06
N ASP A 213 -27.90 5.27 -14.14
CA ASP A 213 -29.04 5.93 -13.51
C ASP A 213 -28.82 6.06 -12.00
N PHE A 214 -28.38 4.98 -11.35
CA PHE A 214 -28.08 4.99 -9.92
C PHE A 214 -26.98 5.98 -9.57
N LYS A 215 -25.84 5.93 -10.29
CA LYS A 215 -24.71 6.85 -10.07
C LYS A 215 -25.12 8.30 -10.22
N GLU A 216 -25.92 8.61 -11.24
CA GLU A 216 -26.42 9.96 -11.47
C GLU A 216 -27.30 10.42 -10.32
N GLN A 217 -28.25 9.58 -9.89
CA GLN A 217 -29.19 9.92 -8.81
C GLN A 217 -28.47 10.17 -7.48
N VAL A 218 -27.59 9.28 -7.04
CA VAL A 218 -26.91 9.44 -5.75
C VAL A 218 -25.89 10.57 -5.74
N THR A 219 -25.27 10.87 -6.88
CA THR A 219 -24.35 12.00 -7.01
C THR A 219 -25.11 13.32 -7.02
N LYS A 220 -26.26 13.40 -7.71
CA LYS A 220 -27.15 14.56 -7.65
C LYS A 220 -27.68 14.79 -6.24
N ALA A 221 -28.18 13.75 -5.59
CA ALA A 221 -28.73 13.83 -4.23
C ALA A 221 -27.72 14.34 -3.18
N TYR A 222 -26.42 14.15 -3.41
CA TYR A 222 -25.37 14.72 -2.57
C TYR A 222 -25.17 16.23 -2.79
N LYS A 223 -25.29 16.71 -4.04
CA LYS A 223 -25.12 18.12 -4.40
C LYS A 223 -26.30 19.02 -3.99
N THR A 224 -27.47 18.43 -3.78
CA THR A 224 -28.70 19.16 -3.38
C THR A 224 -28.80 19.38 -1.86
N VAL A 225 -27.71 19.19 -1.11
CA VAL A 225 -27.62 19.36 0.34
C VAL A 225 -26.78 20.59 0.66
#